data_AF-A0A5N6WK53-F1
#
_entry.id   AF-A0A5N6WK53-F1
#
_cell.length_a   1.000
_cell.length_b   1.000
_cell.length_c   1.000
_cell.angle_alpha   90.00
_cell.angle_beta   90.00
_cell.angle_gamma   90.00
#
_symmetry.space_group_name_H-M   'P 1'
#
loop_
_entity.id
_entity.type
_entity.pdbx_description
1 polymer ?
#
loop_
_entity_poly.entity_id
_entity_poly.type
_entity_poly.pdbx_seq_one_letter_code
_entity_poly.pdbx_strand_id
1 'polypeptide(L)'
;MDASLVSFFAKSWVNRLEEPYRSKYSLSDLQGKLDILSQELPSRFTDSIKKILEELPLIFVPTYPLVLTHTDLCEMNIIVDPDRGGITGIVDWDEAKVLPFGMSLWGFQNMLGFMNSTGWHYHENSSRLRSLFWDIFYQNVGVVSSDERRAIQIAERAGLLFRYGFTREDGVSERPANEQDSSIKYLDALLLGLDN
;
A
#
# COMPACT_ATOMS: atom_id res chain seq x y z
N MET A 1 23.16 3.64 -9.46
CA MET A 1 22.11 3.27 -8.49
C MET A 1 21.19 2.33 -9.24
N ASP A 2 21.29 1.03 -8.97
CA ASP A 2 20.48 0.04 -9.68
C ASP A 2 19.01 0.29 -9.37
N ALA A 3 18.19 0.40 -10.40
CA ALA A 3 16.77 0.60 -10.22
C ALA A 3 16.14 -0.69 -9.68
N SER A 4 15.41 -0.52 -8.58
CA SER A 4 14.81 -1.59 -7.78
C SER A 4 13.51 -1.05 -7.19
N LEU A 5 12.67 -1.95 -6.69
CA LEU A 5 11.38 -1.56 -6.13
C LEU A 5 11.55 -0.60 -4.94
N VAL A 6 12.55 -0.87 -4.08
CA VAL A 6 12.88 0.04 -2.98
C VAL A 6 13.35 1.40 -3.48
N SER A 7 14.13 1.46 -4.57
CA SER A 7 14.55 2.72 -5.17
C SER A 7 13.37 3.50 -5.75
N PHE A 8 12.34 2.81 -6.26
CA PHE A 8 11.11 3.44 -6.73
C PHE A 8 10.36 4.15 -5.59
N PHE A 9 10.09 3.45 -4.48
CA PHE A 9 9.43 4.04 -3.31
C PHE A 9 10.29 5.11 -2.63
N ALA A 10 11.61 4.90 -2.51
CA ALA A 10 12.50 5.90 -1.95
C ALA A 10 12.52 7.19 -2.79
N LYS A 11 12.52 7.06 -4.14
CA LYS A 11 12.43 8.20 -5.03
C LYS A 11 11.10 8.93 -4.89
N SER A 12 9.97 8.25 -4.71
CA SER A 12 8.69 8.93 -4.52
C SER A 12 8.65 9.71 -3.20
N TRP A 13 9.22 9.16 -2.13
CA TRP A 13 9.38 9.86 -0.85
C TRP A 13 10.27 11.11 -0.96
N VAL A 14 11.45 10.98 -1.57
CA VAL A 14 12.41 12.08 -1.71
C VAL A 14 11.89 13.16 -2.65
N ASN A 15 11.24 12.77 -3.74
CA ASN A 15 10.63 13.68 -4.72
C ASN A 15 9.14 13.90 -4.43
N ARG A 16 8.80 14.03 -3.14
CA ARG A 16 7.44 14.37 -2.70
C ARG A 16 6.95 15.67 -3.34
N LEU A 17 5.65 15.75 -3.53
CA LEU A 17 4.99 16.88 -4.12
C LEU A 17 4.75 17.95 -3.06
N GLU A 18 5.04 19.20 -3.43
CA GLU A 18 4.80 20.38 -2.61
C GLU A 18 3.54 21.12 -3.08
N GLU A 19 3.22 22.27 -2.49
CA GLU A 19 2.12 23.11 -2.97
C GLU A 19 2.26 23.45 -4.47
N PRO A 20 1.17 23.48 -5.26
CA PRO A 20 -0.24 23.44 -4.85
C PRO A 20 -0.87 22.03 -4.87
N TYR A 21 -0.09 20.95 -4.91
CA TYR A 21 -0.63 19.60 -5.04
C TYR A 21 -1.48 19.19 -3.83
N ARG A 22 -2.55 18.43 -4.10
CA ARG A 22 -3.47 17.88 -3.10
C ARG A 22 -3.64 16.39 -3.32
N SER A 23 -3.84 15.66 -2.22
CA SER A 23 -4.23 14.26 -2.30
C SER A 23 -5.54 14.14 -3.08
N LYS A 24 -5.66 13.07 -3.89
CA LYS A 24 -6.89 12.72 -4.59
C LYS A 24 -8.07 12.54 -3.63
N TYR A 25 -7.79 12.09 -2.42
CA TYR A 25 -8.77 11.91 -1.35
C TYR A 25 -8.42 12.81 -0.17
N SER A 26 -9.41 13.50 0.36
CA SER A 26 -9.33 14.20 1.63
C SER A 26 -9.36 13.24 2.81
N LEU A 27 -9.04 13.75 4.01
CA LEU A 27 -9.19 12.99 5.25
C LEU A 27 -10.63 12.47 5.42
N SER A 28 -11.63 13.31 5.16
CA SER A 28 -13.04 12.93 5.26
C SER A 28 -13.45 11.86 4.25
N ASP A 29 -12.89 11.89 3.04
CA ASP A 29 -13.18 10.85 2.03
C ASP A 29 -12.69 9.48 2.51
N LEU A 30 -11.46 9.43 3.05
CA LEU A 30 -10.88 8.18 3.54
C LEU A 30 -11.57 7.69 4.82
N GLN A 31 -11.95 8.60 5.73
CA GLN A 31 -12.74 8.26 6.91
C GLN A 31 -14.09 7.66 6.52
N GLY A 32 -14.82 8.29 5.60
CA GLY A 32 -16.11 7.77 5.13
C GLY A 32 -15.99 6.39 4.49
N LYS A 33 -14.92 6.14 3.71
CA LYS A 33 -14.64 4.79 3.17
C LYS A 33 -14.35 3.78 4.27
N LEU A 34 -13.55 4.14 5.27
CA LEU A 34 -13.24 3.25 6.40
C LEU A 34 -14.48 2.96 7.27
N ASP A 35 -15.37 3.92 7.44
CA ASP A 35 -16.63 3.73 8.16
C ASP A 35 -17.53 2.70 7.45
N ILE A 36 -17.62 2.77 6.12
CA ILE A 36 -18.31 1.76 5.30
C ILE A 36 -17.66 0.38 5.54
N LEU A 37 -16.34 0.28 5.41
CA LEU A 37 -15.63 -0.98 5.62
C LEU A 37 -15.81 -1.51 7.05
N SER A 38 -15.86 -0.64 8.06
CA SER A 38 -16.08 -1.04 9.46
C SER A 38 -17.46 -1.65 9.70
N GLN A 39 -18.45 -1.31 8.87
CA GLN A 39 -19.82 -1.83 8.98
C GLN A 39 -20.00 -3.10 8.17
N GLU A 40 -19.35 -3.19 7.01
CA GLU A 40 -19.65 -4.21 5.99
C GLU A 40 -18.62 -5.34 5.94
N LEU A 41 -17.36 -5.10 6.33
CA LEU A 41 -16.35 -6.17 6.36
C LEU A 41 -16.58 -7.12 7.54
N PRO A 42 -16.12 -8.38 7.43
CA PRO A 42 -16.16 -9.32 8.54
C PRO A 42 -15.53 -8.76 9.83
N SER A 43 -16.16 -9.05 10.98
CA SER A 43 -15.83 -8.45 12.29
C SER A 43 -14.37 -8.64 12.73
N ARG A 44 -13.66 -9.62 12.18
CA ARG A 44 -12.22 -9.82 12.41
C ARG A 44 -11.35 -8.64 11.98
N PHE A 45 -11.84 -7.75 11.11
CA PHE A 45 -11.12 -6.55 10.68
C PHE A 45 -11.46 -5.30 11.49
N THR A 46 -12.51 -5.33 12.33
CA THR A 46 -13.04 -4.15 13.04
C THR A 46 -11.98 -3.43 13.88
N ASP A 47 -11.19 -4.17 14.68
CA ASP A 47 -10.16 -3.57 15.53
C ASP A 47 -9.04 -2.92 14.71
N SER A 48 -8.65 -3.55 13.60
CA SER A 48 -7.69 -2.99 12.65
C SER A 48 -8.20 -1.69 12.04
N ILE A 49 -9.45 -1.67 11.57
CA ILE A 49 -10.07 -0.49 10.95
C ILE A 49 -10.19 0.64 11.97
N LYS A 50 -10.60 0.34 13.20
CA LYS A 50 -10.70 1.32 14.27
C LYS A 50 -9.36 1.98 14.59
N LYS A 51 -8.29 1.21 14.73
CA LYS A 51 -6.93 1.76 14.94
C LYS A 51 -6.50 2.66 13.78
N ILE A 52 -6.78 2.25 12.55
CA ILE A 52 -6.46 3.04 11.35
C ILE A 52 -7.27 4.34 11.34
N LEU A 53 -8.56 4.31 11.68
CA LEU A 53 -9.41 5.50 11.80
C LEU A 53 -8.88 6.49 12.84
N GLU A 54 -8.48 6.01 14.01
CA GLU A 54 -7.93 6.83 15.10
C GLU A 54 -6.64 7.57 14.70
N GLU A 55 -5.80 6.92 13.90
CA GLU A 55 -4.47 7.42 13.52
C GLU A 55 -4.40 8.00 12.09
N LEU A 56 -5.47 7.89 11.30
CA LEU A 56 -5.54 8.39 9.92
C LEU A 56 -5.12 9.86 9.77
N PRO A 57 -5.40 10.78 10.72
CA PRO A 57 -4.92 12.16 10.61
C PRO A 57 -3.39 12.30 10.48
N LEU A 58 -2.60 11.33 10.96
CA LEU A 58 -1.13 11.36 10.88
C LEU A 58 -0.60 11.42 9.44
N ILE A 59 -1.33 10.87 8.47
CA ILE A 59 -0.92 10.86 7.06
C ILE A 59 -1.40 12.10 6.28
N PHE A 60 -2.07 13.04 6.96
CA PHE A 60 -2.57 14.30 6.40
C PHE A 60 -1.93 15.54 7.02
N VAL A 61 -0.97 15.38 7.92
CA VAL A 61 -0.21 16.53 8.43
C VAL A 61 0.62 17.17 7.31
N PRO A 62 0.85 18.49 7.31
CA PRO A 62 1.54 19.18 6.21
C PRO A 62 2.96 18.67 5.91
N THR A 63 3.61 18.05 6.89
CA THR A 63 4.97 17.49 6.75
C THR A 63 4.99 16.09 6.17
N TYR A 64 3.86 15.38 6.11
CA TYR A 64 3.82 14.01 5.62
C TYR A 64 3.91 13.97 4.08
N PRO A 65 4.77 13.12 3.49
CA PRO A 65 4.99 13.13 2.05
C PRO A 65 3.74 12.79 1.23
N LEU A 66 3.36 13.71 0.36
CA LEU A 66 2.41 13.48 -0.72
C LEU A 66 3.17 13.05 -1.98
N VAL A 67 2.77 11.95 -2.62
CA VAL A 67 3.55 11.35 -3.71
C VAL A 67 2.67 10.92 -4.89
N LEU A 68 3.24 10.93 -6.09
CA LEU A 68 2.61 10.26 -7.22
C LEU A 68 2.65 8.75 -6.99
N THR A 69 1.48 8.15 -6.92
CA THR A 69 1.27 6.75 -6.55
C THR A 69 0.77 5.96 -7.75
N HIS A 70 1.45 4.85 -8.04
CA HIS A 70 0.97 3.83 -8.96
C HIS A 70 -0.16 3.03 -8.29
N THR A 71 -1.34 3.01 -8.90
CA THR A 71 -2.55 2.41 -8.30
C THR A 71 -2.79 0.97 -8.74
N ASP A 72 -1.99 0.45 -9.66
CA ASP A 72 -2.03 -0.94 -10.09
C ASP A 72 -0.63 -1.58 -10.17
N LEU A 73 0.18 -1.37 -9.12
CA LEU A 73 1.57 -1.85 -9.12
C LEU A 73 1.60 -3.37 -8.92
N CYS A 74 1.87 -4.10 -9.99
CA CYS A 74 2.03 -5.55 -10.01
C CYS A 74 3.20 -5.96 -10.92
N GLU A 75 3.54 -7.25 -10.92
CA GLU A 75 4.65 -7.83 -11.67
C GLU A 75 4.54 -7.56 -13.18
N MET A 76 3.31 -7.48 -13.71
CA MET A 76 3.05 -7.20 -15.13
C MET A 76 3.41 -5.77 -15.53
N ASN A 77 3.43 -4.84 -14.57
CA ASN A 77 3.72 -3.42 -14.78
C ASN A 77 5.18 -3.06 -14.49
N ILE A 78 6.04 -4.06 -14.24
CA ILE A 78 7.47 -3.90 -13.95
C ILE A 78 8.28 -4.47 -15.11
N ILE A 79 9.11 -3.61 -15.72
CA ILE A 79 10.09 -4.04 -16.72
C ILE A 79 11.40 -4.36 -16.01
N VAL A 80 11.95 -5.53 -16.32
CA VAL A 80 13.21 -6.03 -15.75
C VAL A 80 14.24 -6.22 -16.85
N ASP A 81 15.49 -5.87 -16.56
CA ASP A 81 16.64 -6.21 -17.39
C ASP A 81 16.83 -7.75 -17.39
N PRO A 82 16.71 -8.43 -18.54
CA PRO A 82 16.79 -9.90 -18.59
C PRO A 82 18.18 -10.44 -18.24
N ASP A 83 19.23 -9.66 -18.45
CA ASP A 83 20.61 -10.08 -18.19
C ASP A 83 21.05 -9.79 -16.75
N ARG A 84 20.54 -8.69 -16.17
CA ARG A 84 20.97 -8.18 -14.86
C ARG A 84 19.94 -8.33 -13.73
N GLY A 85 18.68 -8.58 -14.07
CA GLY A 85 17.57 -8.74 -13.12
C GLY A 85 17.12 -7.45 -12.42
N GLY A 86 17.66 -6.28 -12.80
CA GLY A 86 17.27 -4.99 -12.23
C GLY A 86 15.98 -4.44 -12.84
N ILE A 87 15.20 -3.68 -12.08
CA ILE A 87 14.02 -2.98 -12.62
C ILE A 87 14.52 -1.86 -13.54
N THR A 88 14.00 -1.76 -14.75
CA THR A 88 14.37 -0.70 -15.71
C THR A 88 13.21 0.26 -15.97
N GLY A 89 11.99 -0.12 -15.64
CA GLY A 89 10.82 0.76 -15.79
C GLY A 89 9.60 0.24 -15.03
N ILE A 90 8.70 1.18 -14.74
CA ILE A 90 7.33 0.90 -14.32
C ILE A 90 6.43 1.54 -15.37
N VAL A 91 5.46 0.80 -15.87
CA VAL A 91 4.54 1.21 -16.95
C VAL A 91 3.10 1.19 -16.47
N ASP A 92 2.16 1.57 -17.34
CA ASP A 92 0.71 1.60 -17.07
C ASP A 92 0.26 2.59 -15.97
N TRP A 93 0.64 3.86 -16.18
CA TRP A 93 0.38 4.96 -15.26
C TRP A 93 -1.01 5.62 -15.41
N ASP A 94 -1.93 5.06 -16.19
CA ASP A 94 -3.20 5.72 -16.58
C ASP A 94 -4.07 6.09 -15.36
N GLU A 95 -4.04 5.25 -14.32
CA GLU A 95 -4.82 5.45 -13.09
C GLU A 95 -4.02 6.11 -11.94
N ALA A 96 -2.81 6.60 -12.21
CA ALA A 96 -1.93 7.16 -11.18
C ALA A 96 -2.58 8.33 -10.42
N LYS A 97 -2.41 8.34 -9.11
CA LYS A 97 -3.04 9.32 -8.20
C LYS A 97 -2.01 9.93 -7.28
N VAL A 98 -2.22 11.19 -6.92
CA VAL A 98 -1.48 11.83 -5.85
C VAL A 98 -2.08 11.40 -4.52
N LEU A 99 -1.31 10.73 -3.66
CA LEU A 99 -1.76 10.17 -2.38
C LEU A 99 -0.67 10.32 -1.31
N PRO A 100 -1.02 10.27 -0.01
CA PRO A 100 -0.04 10.09 1.05
C PRO A 100 0.86 8.88 0.77
N PHE A 101 2.17 9.04 0.97
CA PHE A 101 3.12 7.94 0.81
C PHE A 101 2.70 6.74 1.66
N GLY A 102 2.88 5.54 1.12
CA GLY A 102 2.55 4.28 1.80
C GLY A 102 1.25 3.65 1.35
N MET A 103 0.31 4.42 0.79
CA MET A 103 -1.00 3.88 0.34
C MET A 103 -0.91 2.86 -0.82
N SER A 104 0.24 2.74 -1.48
CA SER A 104 0.52 1.72 -2.52
C SER A 104 1.51 0.64 -2.10
N LEU A 105 1.93 0.60 -0.82
CA LEU A 105 2.84 -0.43 -0.34
C LEU A 105 2.23 -1.84 -0.40
N TRP A 106 0.91 -1.96 -0.57
CA TRP A 106 0.26 -3.23 -0.91
C TRP A 106 0.89 -3.90 -2.15
N GLY A 107 1.39 -3.14 -3.14
CA GLY A 107 2.06 -3.70 -4.31
C GLY A 107 3.37 -4.37 -3.95
N PHE A 108 4.13 -3.78 -3.00
CA PHE A 108 5.30 -4.42 -2.42
C PHE A 108 4.92 -5.64 -1.59
N GLN A 109 3.88 -5.55 -0.75
CA GLN A 109 3.40 -6.69 0.04
C GLN A 109 3.03 -7.88 -0.84
N ASN A 110 2.42 -7.64 -2.00
CA ASN A 110 2.09 -8.69 -2.95
C ASN A 110 3.32 -9.42 -3.48
N MET A 111 4.40 -8.71 -3.78
CA MET A 111 5.63 -9.30 -4.32
C MET A 111 6.38 -10.17 -3.31
N LEU A 112 5.97 -10.19 -2.04
CA LEU A 112 6.55 -11.06 -1.02
C LEU A 112 5.92 -12.46 -0.99
N GLY A 113 4.88 -12.71 -1.78
CA GLY A 113 4.19 -13.99 -1.82
C GLY A 113 3.23 -14.11 -2.99
N PHE A 114 2.31 -15.05 -2.90
CA PHE A 114 1.28 -15.25 -3.91
C PHE A 114 0.03 -15.91 -3.31
N MET A 115 -1.11 -15.69 -3.94
CA MET A 115 -2.38 -16.34 -3.58
C MET A 115 -2.64 -17.55 -4.48
N ASN A 116 -3.04 -18.68 -3.92
CA ASN A 116 -3.55 -19.83 -4.67
C ASN A 116 -4.84 -20.39 -4.04
N SER A 117 -5.27 -21.58 -4.48
CA SER A 117 -6.50 -22.22 -3.98
C SER A 117 -6.47 -22.55 -2.48
N THR A 118 -5.30 -22.73 -1.87
CA THR A 118 -5.13 -23.06 -0.45
C THR A 118 -4.87 -21.84 0.42
N GLY A 119 -4.71 -20.65 -0.17
CA GLY A 119 -4.53 -19.39 0.55
C GLY A 119 -3.30 -18.62 0.12
N TRP A 120 -2.87 -17.70 0.99
CA TRP A 120 -1.67 -16.90 0.80
C TRP A 120 -0.41 -17.69 1.17
N HIS A 121 0.62 -17.61 0.33
CA HIS A 121 1.92 -18.25 0.54
C HIS A 121 3.02 -17.22 0.39
N TYR A 122 3.81 -17.04 1.45
CA TYR A 122 5.01 -16.22 1.38
C TYR A 122 6.14 -16.97 0.64
N HIS A 123 6.95 -16.24 -0.11
CA HIS A 123 8.22 -16.78 -0.61
C HIS A 123 9.17 -17.10 0.56
N GLU A 124 10.02 -18.11 0.40
CA GLU A 124 10.95 -18.59 1.45
C GLU A 124 11.82 -17.47 2.04
N ASN A 125 12.17 -16.47 1.23
CA ASN A 125 13.01 -15.34 1.61
C ASN A 125 12.24 -14.05 1.93
N SER A 126 10.91 -14.09 1.99
CA SER A 126 10.03 -12.92 2.18
C SER A 126 10.41 -12.05 3.39
N SER A 127 10.67 -12.64 4.56
CA SER A 127 11.06 -11.88 5.77
C SER A 127 12.38 -11.14 5.58
N ARG A 128 13.35 -11.76 4.90
CA ARG A 128 14.64 -11.14 4.57
C ARG A 128 14.45 -10.03 3.54
N LEU A 129 13.66 -10.25 2.50
CA LEU A 129 13.35 -9.23 1.48
C LEU A 129 12.62 -8.03 2.10
N ARG A 130 11.71 -8.26 3.04
CA ARG A 130 11.02 -7.21 3.81
C ARG A 130 11.98 -6.36 4.62
N SER A 131 12.89 -7.01 5.34
CA SER A 131 13.90 -6.32 6.14
C SER A 131 14.83 -5.49 5.24
N LEU A 132 15.34 -6.09 4.16
CA LEU A 132 16.20 -5.41 3.19
C LEU A 132 15.51 -4.22 2.51
N PHE A 133 14.22 -4.35 2.17
CA PHE A 133 13.44 -3.25 1.60
C PHE A 133 13.46 -2.04 2.54
N TRP A 134 13.13 -2.24 3.82
CA TRP A 134 13.08 -1.14 4.77
C TRP A 134 14.47 -0.58 5.09
N ASP A 135 15.48 -1.43 5.27
CA ASP A 135 16.86 -0.99 5.50
C ASP A 135 17.35 -0.10 4.37
N ILE A 136 17.19 -0.54 3.12
CA ILE A 136 17.61 0.22 1.93
C ILE A 136 16.75 1.48 1.75
N PHE A 137 15.44 1.40 2.04
CA PHE A 137 14.55 2.57 1.99
C PHE A 137 15.07 3.66 2.93
N TYR A 138 15.30 3.35 4.21
CA TYR A 138 15.77 4.31 5.20
C TYR A 138 17.19 4.83 4.90
N GLN A 139 18.07 3.99 4.33
CA GLN A 139 19.37 4.46 3.85
C GLN A 139 19.25 5.49 2.72
N ASN A 140 18.28 5.32 1.82
CA ASN A 140 18.10 6.18 0.66
C ASN A 140 17.35 7.49 0.97
N VAL A 141 16.39 7.47 1.91
CA VAL A 141 15.57 8.65 2.23
C VAL A 141 16.13 9.50 3.38
N GLY A 142 17.12 8.98 4.11
CA GLY A 142 17.73 9.66 5.25
C GLY A 142 16.94 9.47 6.56
N VAL A 143 17.00 10.48 7.44
CA VAL A 143 16.37 10.40 8.76
C VAL A 143 14.85 10.43 8.62
N VAL A 144 14.21 9.34 9.06
CA VAL A 144 12.75 9.22 9.20
C VAL A 144 12.44 9.04 10.68
N SER A 145 11.67 9.96 11.25
CA SER A 145 11.27 9.99 12.65
C SER A 145 10.38 8.79 13.04
N SER A 146 10.20 8.56 14.34
CA SER A 146 9.27 7.53 14.83
C SER A 146 7.83 7.79 14.37
N ASP A 147 7.43 9.06 14.33
CA ASP A 147 6.07 9.46 13.98
C ASP A 147 5.82 9.28 12.48
N GLU A 148 6.81 9.59 11.63
CA GLU A 148 6.74 9.31 10.19
C GLU A 148 6.73 7.80 9.93
N ARG A 149 7.54 7.00 10.64
CA ARG A 149 7.50 5.54 10.52
C ARG A 149 6.13 4.98 10.89
N ARG A 150 5.52 5.50 11.96
CA ARG A 150 4.15 5.17 12.37
C ARG A 150 3.14 5.57 11.30
N ALA A 151 3.24 6.79 10.76
CA ALA A 151 2.38 7.27 9.69
C ALA A 151 2.51 6.41 8.40
N ILE A 152 3.72 5.96 8.04
CA ILE A 152 3.93 5.01 6.94
C ILE A 152 3.17 3.70 7.17
N GLN A 153 3.23 3.14 8.39
CA GLN A 153 2.50 1.92 8.73
C GLN A 153 0.98 2.13 8.64
N ILE A 154 0.47 3.27 9.09
CA ILE A 154 -0.96 3.61 8.96
C ILE A 154 -1.35 3.76 7.49
N ALA A 155 -0.55 4.45 6.67
CA ALA A 155 -0.81 4.59 5.24
C ALA A 155 -0.79 3.24 4.51
N GLU A 156 0.15 2.34 4.85
CA GLU A 156 0.23 0.98 4.30
C GLU A 156 -1.03 0.18 4.62
N ARG A 157 -1.45 0.16 5.89
CA ARG A 157 -2.65 -0.57 6.34
C ARG A 157 -3.93 0.00 5.73
N ALA A 158 -4.06 1.32 5.67
CA ALA A 158 -5.18 1.98 4.98
C ALA A 158 -5.18 1.64 3.48
N GLY A 159 -4.00 1.65 2.83
CA GLY A 159 -3.83 1.23 1.44
C GLY A 159 -4.28 -0.20 1.17
N LEU A 160 -3.95 -1.15 2.06
CA LEU A 160 -4.42 -2.54 2.00
C LEU A 160 -5.95 -2.62 2.09
N LEU A 161 -6.57 -1.92 3.05
CA LEU A 161 -8.02 -1.87 3.19
C LEU A 161 -8.69 -1.29 1.94
N PHE A 162 -8.17 -0.22 1.36
CA PHE A 162 -8.78 0.35 0.16
C PHE A 162 -8.55 -0.50 -1.10
N ARG A 163 -7.44 -1.23 -1.19
CA ARG A 163 -7.18 -2.13 -2.33
C ARG A 163 -8.05 -3.39 -2.29
N TYR A 164 -8.30 -3.95 -1.10
CA TYR A 164 -8.91 -5.28 -0.97
C TYR A 164 -10.25 -5.32 -0.23
N GLY A 165 -10.57 -4.28 0.53
CA GLY A 165 -11.85 -4.12 1.22
C GLY A 165 -12.99 -3.71 0.28
N PHE A 166 -12.66 -3.30 -0.94
CA PHE A 166 -13.62 -3.03 -1.99
C PHE A 166 -13.39 -3.93 -3.20
N THR A 167 -14.47 -4.25 -3.90
CA THR A 167 -14.46 -4.99 -5.16
C THR A 167 -15.34 -4.29 -6.19
N ARG A 168 -15.12 -4.55 -7.47
CA ARG A 168 -15.94 -4.01 -8.55
C ARG A 168 -17.09 -4.94 -8.87
N GLU A 169 -18.31 -4.40 -8.83
CA GLU A 169 -19.52 -5.02 -9.35
C GLU A 169 -19.78 -4.50 -10.77
N ASP A 170 -20.18 -5.40 -11.68
CA ASP A 170 -20.43 -5.13 -13.09
C ASP A 170 -19.30 -4.37 -13.83
N GLY A 171 -18.07 -4.45 -13.31
CA GLY A 171 -16.89 -3.78 -13.84
C GLY A 171 -16.83 -2.27 -13.61
N VAL A 172 -17.85 -1.66 -12.99
CA VAL A 172 -18.00 -0.20 -12.91
C VAL A 172 -18.21 0.29 -11.46
N SER A 173 -19.10 -0.32 -10.69
CA SER A 173 -19.44 0.14 -9.33
C SER A 173 -18.54 -0.49 -8.27
N GLU A 174 -18.06 0.31 -7.33
CA GLU A 174 -17.31 -0.18 -6.17
C GLU A 174 -18.29 -0.59 -5.06
N ARG A 175 -18.18 -1.82 -4.54
CA ARG A 175 -18.91 -2.29 -3.36
C ARG A 175 -17.95 -2.86 -2.32
N PRO A 176 -18.30 -2.88 -1.02
CA PRO A 176 -17.53 -3.59 -0.01
C PRO A 176 -17.37 -5.07 -0.38
N ALA A 177 -16.19 -5.61 -0.10
CA ALA A 177 -15.88 -7.02 -0.29
C ALA A 177 -16.57 -7.87 0.79
N ASN A 178 -16.96 -9.08 0.43
CA ASN A 178 -17.55 -10.06 1.33
C ASN A 178 -16.78 -11.39 1.30
N GLU A 179 -17.17 -12.35 2.15
CA GLU A 179 -16.46 -13.64 2.30
C GLU A 179 -16.34 -14.48 1.01
N GLN A 180 -17.15 -14.22 -0.02
CA GLN A 180 -17.03 -14.89 -1.30
C GLN A 180 -15.98 -14.26 -2.21
N ASP A 181 -15.59 -13.00 -1.95
CA ASP A 181 -14.61 -12.29 -2.75
C ASP A 181 -13.18 -12.74 -2.39
N SER A 182 -12.37 -13.01 -3.42
CA SER A 182 -10.97 -13.42 -3.22
C SER A 182 -10.12 -12.34 -2.55
N SER A 183 -10.52 -11.06 -2.62
CA SER A 183 -9.84 -9.94 -2.00
C SER A 183 -9.80 -10.02 -0.48
N ILE A 184 -10.82 -10.61 0.17
CA ILE A 184 -10.85 -10.81 1.62
C ILE A 184 -9.67 -11.66 2.09
N LYS A 185 -9.28 -12.68 1.31
CA LYS A 185 -8.13 -13.53 1.63
C LYS A 185 -6.81 -12.75 1.66
N TYR A 186 -6.69 -11.67 0.87
CA TYR A 186 -5.53 -10.79 0.94
C TYR A 186 -5.55 -9.95 2.21
N LEU A 187 -6.70 -9.45 2.66
CA LEU A 187 -6.80 -8.75 3.94
C LEU A 187 -6.46 -9.69 5.11
N ASP A 188 -6.94 -10.92 5.10
CA ASP A 188 -6.60 -11.92 6.11
C ASP A 188 -5.09 -12.14 6.20
N ALA A 189 -4.42 -12.26 5.06
CA ALA A 189 -2.98 -12.51 5.02
C ALA A 189 -2.12 -11.27 5.33
N LEU A 190 -2.49 -10.13 4.76
CA LEU A 190 -1.63 -8.93 4.72
C LEU A 190 -1.99 -7.90 5.77
N LEU A 191 -3.26 -7.79 6.19
CA LEU A 191 -3.63 -6.82 7.22
C LEU A 191 -3.47 -7.43 8.62
N LEU A 192 -3.98 -8.64 8.84
CA LEU A 192 -3.88 -9.33 10.14
C LEU A 192 -2.49 -9.95 10.35
N GLY A 193 -1.79 -10.33 9.28
CA GLY A 193 -0.41 -10.80 9.34
C GLY A 193 0.61 -9.74 9.77
N LEU A 194 0.25 -8.45 9.74
CA LEU A 194 1.09 -7.35 10.24
C LEU A 194 0.89 -7.09 11.74
N ASP A 195 -0.14 -7.66 12.37
CA ASP A 195 -0.42 -7.53 13.81
C ASP A 195 0.25 -8.64 14.65
N ASN A 196 0.99 -9.57 14.02
CA ASN A 196 1.71 -10.68 14.65
C ASN A 196 3.23 -10.51 14.62
#